data_AF-A0A0L0FLD5-F1
#
_entry.id   AF-A0A0L0FLD5-F1
#
_cell.length_a   1.000
_cell.length_b   1.000
_cell.length_c   1.000
_cell.angle_alpha   90.00
_cell.angle_beta   90.00
_cell.angle_gamma   90.00
#
_symmetry.space_group_name_H-M   'P 1'
#
loop_
_entity.id
_entity.type
_entity.pdbx_description
1 polymer ?
#
loop_
_entity_poly.entity_id
_entity_poly.type
_entity_poly.pdbx_seq_one_letter_code
_entity_poly.pdbx_strand_id
1 'polypeptide(L)'
;MLSTASIYLCAVLLALGSSKVDAGLTSLHHQRVGSKVHRAYTRALPLKQGEVTNNFHTLPLPVGPIAVHGFRADVVEKNRNGEFVPVPISDAYLHHHVVGTNYHEDDGSTNYSPMKPKELHRAVGFGAGTESRKTMQAFEYPYAFVTEKGENKWAANVHIINTRGLGDRAHKCLECPCTEENDFRRPEAGNATTGPFGCNKQLLAEDNGACFREEYTGGLRCCENGLFCFEPEELEPEKYSAVYYLRYEIQYSEVTDEIKPLLLAGCCDATGDLQSVGNIEYDIQKCSAQEQAEGTCVHTLSTVQYLNMNGSSVFGAFRWHEDVDPDQEVDIVFMVGHQHRGGLGISMYDRDTDNIICASVPKYGQSEIVGDEKDYVVAMSTCSFDPPLRRKARDMVKITAMYDSTVGHRGVMSLFYIAISEVSRDTNEEETAYTTIANPEPKQISDARYIAGWNSYNSHMLHTHVAYSIPFICLALGGSVAIVALVVGRFKTPVIGSAASEYGPLVQDRMHMTTDIRR
;
A
#
# COMPACT_ATOMS: atom_id res chain seq x y z
N MET A 1 9.10 -30.72 68.16
CA MET A 1 10.06 -30.82 69.28
C MET A 1 11.45 -30.60 68.71
N LEU A 2 12.26 -29.71 69.32
CA LEU A 2 13.71 -29.56 69.14
C LEU A 2 14.23 -29.21 67.72
N SER A 3 15.38 -28.56 67.51
CA SER A 3 16.12 -27.54 68.27
C SER A 3 17.30 -27.06 67.39
N THR A 4 17.68 -25.76 67.42
CA THR A 4 19.06 -25.18 67.35
C THR A 4 20.15 -25.80 66.42
N ALA A 5 21.06 -25.07 65.75
CA ALA A 5 21.46 -23.65 65.72
C ALA A 5 22.36 -23.46 64.46
N SER A 6 22.26 -22.37 63.70
CA SER A 6 23.02 -21.09 63.81
C SER A 6 24.51 -21.12 63.48
N ILE A 7 25.01 -19.91 63.22
CA ILE A 7 26.40 -19.47 62.91
C ILE A 7 26.63 -19.40 61.38
N TYR A 8 27.14 -18.30 60.79
CA TYR A 8 27.56 -17.00 61.36
C TYR A 8 26.69 -15.81 60.89
N LEU A 9 27.19 -14.58 61.02
CA LEU A 9 26.59 -13.30 60.66
C LEU A 9 27.72 -12.41 60.11
N CYS A 10 27.47 -11.62 59.06
CA CYS A 10 28.10 -10.29 58.96
C CYS A 10 27.30 -9.38 58.03
N ALA A 11 26.75 -8.30 58.58
CA ALA A 11 26.02 -7.29 57.81
C ALA A 11 26.91 -6.07 57.61
N VAL A 12 26.99 -5.57 56.37
CA VAL A 12 27.41 -4.20 56.08
C VAL A 12 26.34 -3.58 55.19
N LEU A 13 25.69 -2.54 55.71
CA LEU A 13 24.76 -1.70 54.98
C LEU A 13 25.52 -0.78 54.04
N LEU A 14 25.26 -0.87 52.74
CA LEU A 14 25.37 0.27 51.83
C LEU A 14 24.10 0.33 50.97
N ALA A 15 23.35 1.41 51.15
CA ALA A 15 22.12 1.65 50.43
C ALA A 15 22.41 2.28 49.07
N LEU A 16 21.99 1.62 47.99
CA LEU A 16 21.59 2.27 46.74
C LEU A 16 20.28 1.63 46.27
N GLY A 17 19.36 2.47 45.80
CA GLY A 17 17.94 2.17 45.81
C GLY A 17 17.50 1.14 44.77
N SER A 18 16.39 0.47 45.07
CA SER A 18 15.59 -0.26 44.09
C SER A 18 15.02 0.71 43.06
N SER A 19 15.72 0.89 41.94
CA SER A 19 15.17 1.54 40.75
C SER A 19 14.05 0.65 40.20
N LYS A 20 12.81 1.09 40.40
CA LYS A 20 11.65 0.54 39.72
C LYS A 20 11.89 0.60 38.22
N VAL A 21 11.74 -0.51 37.52
CA VAL A 21 11.67 -0.53 36.06
C VAL A 21 10.22 -0.21 35.65
N ASP A 22 9.78 0.99 36.05
CA ASP A 22 8.51 1.64 35.68
C ASP A 22 8.86 3.04 35.16
N ALA A 23 9.51 3.08 33.99
CA ALA A 23 9.99 4.31 33.36
C ALA A 23 10.04 4.17 31.83
N GLY A 24 8.89 3.86 31.23
CA GLY A 24 8.71 3.77 29.77
C GLY A 24 7.34 4.24 29.26
N LEU A 25 6.49 4.77 30.14
CA LEU A 25 5.11 5.18 29.81
C LEU A 25 4.79 6.63 30.20
N THR A 26 5.81 7.43 30.53
CA THR A 26 5.68 8.80 31.04
C THR A 26 6.47 9.81 30.22
N SER A 27 6.16 9.88 28.91
CA SER A 27 6.40 11.07 28.10
C SER A 27 5.38 11.20 26.95
N LEU A 28 4.10 10.95 27.25
CA LEU A 28 2.95 11.29 26.39
C LEU A 28 2.19 12.51 26.98
N HIS A 29 2.94 13.50 27.45
CA HIS A 29 2.43 14.57 28.30
C HIS A 29 2.63 15.99 27.76
N HIS A 30 2.51 16.14 26.44
CA HIS A 30 1.67 17.23 25.93
C HIS A 30 0.28 16.66 25.64
N GLN A 31 -0.60 16.75 26.64
CA GLN A 31 -2.00 16.38 26.51
C GLN A 31 -2.67 17.39 25.56
N ARG A 32 -2.68 17.06 24.25
CA ARG A 32 -3.14 17.93 23.15
C ARG A 32 -4.46 18.63 23.51
N VAL A 33 -4.39 19.94 23.77
CA VAL A 33 -5.55 20.76 24.13
C VAL A 33 -6.56 20.70 22.98
N GLY A 34 -7.76 20.19 23.24
CA GLY A 34 -8.82 20.08 22.24
C GLY A 34 -8.79 18.84 21.33
N SER A 35 -7.92 17.84 21.56
CA SER A 35 -7.93 16.60 20.77
C SER A 35 -9.22 15.79 20.98
N LYS A 36 -9.91 15.52 19.87
CA LYS A 36 -11.15 14.74 19.75
C LYS A 36 -10.83 13.36 19.16
N VAL A 37 -11.76 12.42 19.31
CA VAL A 37 -11.68 11.06 18.73
C VAL A 37 -12.94 10.78 17.94
N HIS A 38 -12.78 10.33 16.69
CA HIS A 38 -13.88 9.84 15.86
C HIS A 38 -13.67 8.35 15.55
N ARG A 39 -14.71 7.56 15.78
CA ARG A 39 -14.75 6.12 15.51
C ARG A 39 -15.88 5.81 14.56
N ALA A 40 -15.56 5.13 13.46
CA ALA A 40 -16.54 4.77 12.45
C ALA A 40 -16.15 3.45 11.77
N TYR A 41 -16.97 3.04 10.81
CA TYR A 41 -16.91 1.74 10.15
C TYR A 41 -17.13 1.92 8.65
N THR A 42 -16.57 1.03 7.84
CA THR A 42 -16.99 0.86 6.44
C THR A 42 -18.45 0.42 6.35
N ARG A 43 -18.98 0.35 5.13
CA ARG A 43 -20.15 -0.50 4.84
C ARG A 43 -19.80 -1.98 5.12
N ALA A 44 -20.84 -2.80 5.22
CA ALA A 44 -20.71 -4.24 5.40
C ALA A 44 -19.94 -4.89 4.24
N LEU A 45 -19.04 -5.80 4.59
CA LEU A 45 -18.17 -6.57 3.69
C LEU A 45 -18.54 -8.06 3.82
N PRO A 46 -19.57 -8.54 3.10
CA PRO A 46 -19.91 -9.96 3.08
C PRO A 46 -18.84 -10.73 2.31
N LEU A 47 -18.25 -11.75 2.93
CA LEU A 47 -17.23 -12.63 2.33
C LEU A 47 -17.56 -14.09 2.62
N LYS A 48 -17.48 -14.95 1.62
CA LYS A 48 -17.44 -16.42 1.75
C LYS A 48 -16.09 -16.86 2.31
N GLN A 49 -15.96 -18.13 2.69
CA GLN A 49 -14.64 -18.66 3.09
C GLN A 49 -13.65 -18.53 1.93
N GLY A 50 -12.43 -18.10 2.23
CA GLY A 50 -11.35 -17.90 1.25
C GLY A 50 -11.51 -16.66 0.37
N GLU A 51 -12.67 -16.00 0.38
CA GLU A 51 -12.96 -14.84 -0.48
C GLU A 51 -12.21 -13.59 -0.02
N VAL A 52 -11.77 -12.82 -1.01
CA VAL A 52 -11.00 -11.59 -0.88
C VAL A 52 -11.88 -10.37 -1.15
N THR A 53 -11.94 -9.43 -0.22
CA THR A 53 -12.17 -8.01 -0.60
C THR A 53 -10.82 -7.38 -0.90
N ASN A 54 -10.77 -6.55 -1.94
CA ASN A 54 -9.63 -5.70 -2.29
C ASN A 54 -10.17 -4.48 -3.07
N ASN A 55 -10.99 -3.68 -2.40
CA ASN A 55 -11.86 -2.69 -3.03
C ASN A 55 -11.85 -1.35 -2.26
N PHE A 56 -12.32 -0.29 -2.90
CA PHE A 56 -12.38 1.04 -2.33
C PHE A 56 -13.69 1.28 -1.58
N HIS A 57 -13.58 1.69 -0.32
CA HIS A 57 -14.69 1.98 0.57
C HIS A 57 -14.63 3.43 1.07
N THR A 58 -15.77 4.09 1.14
CA THR A 58 -15.88 5.43 1.74
C THR A 58 -15.77 5.34 3.27
N LEU A 59 -14.88 6.15 3.85
CA LEU A 59 -14.72 6.32 5.30
C LEU A 59 -15.29 7.69 5.73
N PRO A 60 -16.46 7.78 6.37
CA PRO A 60 -17.00 9.04 6.90
C PRO A 60 -16.10 9.73 7.94
N LEU A 61 -16.03 11.06 7.88
CA LEU A 61 -15.23 11.89 8.78
C LEU A 61 -16.09 12.95 9.50
N PRO A 62 -15.61 13.54 10.59
CA PRO A 62 -16.03 14.88 11.00
C PRO A 62 -15.80 15.84 9.84
N VAL A 63 -16.71 16.80 9.64
CA VAL A 63 -16.59 17.79 8.55
C VAL A 63 -15.38 18.68 8.81
N GLY A 64 -14.49 18.75 7.83
CA GLY A 64 -13.26 19.54 7.88
C GLY A 64 -13.45 21.05 7.74
N PRO A 65 -12.39 21.84 8.01
CA PRO A 65 -11.01 21.37 8.14
C PRO A 65 -10.70 20.84 9.56
N ILE A 66 -9.97 19.72 9.64
CA ILE A 66 -9.47 19.12 10.88
C ILE A 66 -8.00 18.71 10.73
N ALA A 67 -7.24 18.83 11.82
CA ALA A 67 -5.86 18.34 11.91
C ALA A 67 -5.85 16.93 12.50
N VAL A 68 -5.48 15.92 11.72
CA VAL A 68 -5.48 14.50 12.12
C VAL A 68 -4.08 14.09 12.58
N HIS A 69 -3.98 13.77 13.87
CA HIS A 69 -2.73 13.43 14.56
C HIS A 69 -2.55 11.93 14.80
N GLY A 70 -3.49 11.10 14.35
CA GLY A 70 -3.26 9.67 14.28
C GLY A 70 -4.44 8.86 13.80
N PHE A 71 -4.13 7.66 13.31
CA PHE A 71 -5.04 6.71 12.69
C PHE A 71 -4.71 5.27 13.12
N ARG A 72 -5.75 4.46 13.27
CA ARG A 72 -5.66 3.00 13.32
C ARG A 72 -6.93 2.35 12.77
N ALA A 73 -6.80 1.15 12.24
CA ALA A 73 -7.93 0.34 11.79
C ALA A 73 -7.84 -1.10 12.27
N ASP A 74 -8.98 -1.79 12.28
CA ASP A 74 -9.12 -3.16 12.76
C ASP A 74 -10.39 -3.82 12.17
N VAL A 75 -10.35 -5.13 11.96
CA VAL A 75 -11.50 -5.88 11.44
C VAL A 75 -12.45 -6.26 12.57
N VAL A 76 -13.72 -5.91 12.39
CA VAL A 76 -14.80 -6.23 13.32
C VAL A 76 -15.96 -6.92 12.60
N GLU A 77 -16.73 -7.70 13.36
CA GLU A 77 -18.03 -8.21 12.92
C GLU A 77 -19.11 -7.87 13.94
N LYS A 78 -20.38 -8.10 13.59
CA LYS A 78 -21.49 -7.95 14.54
C LYS A 78 -21.76 -9.26 15.26
N ASN A 79 -21.74 -9.23 16.59
CA ASN A 79 -22.20 -10.35 17.41
C ASN A 79 -23.74 -10.54 17.29
N ARG A 80 -24.29 -11.55 17.97
CA ARG A 80 -25.73 -11.85 17.97
C ARG A 80 -26.63 -10.72 18.50
N ASN A 81 -26.08 -9.78 19.28
CA ASN A 81 -26.78 -8.61 19.80
C ASN A 81 -26.69 -7.40 18.85
N GLY A 82 -25.96 -7.52 17.73
CA GLY A 82 -25.69 -6.43 16.79
C GLY A 82 -24.50 -5.53 17.16
N GLU A 83 -23.77 -5.85 18.23
CA GLU A 83 -22.62 -5.08 18.72
C GLU A 83 -21.36 -5.44 17.92
N PHE A 84 -20.52 -4.44 17.62
CA PHE A 84 -19.26 -4.67 16.91
C PHE A 84 -18.18 -5.24 17.84
N VAL A 85 -17.69 -6.43 17.52
CA VAL A 85 -16.60 -7.13 18.25
C VAL A 85 -15.39 -7.33 17.34
N PRO A 86 -14.15 -7.24 17.85
CA PRO A 86 -12.94 -7.58 17.08
C PRO A 86 -12.97 -9.04 16.63
N VAL A 87 -12.52 -9.29 15.40
CA VAL A 87 -12.43 -10.64 14.82
C VAL A 87 -11.02 -11.22 15.05
N PRO A 88 -10.85 -12.52 15.33
CA PRO A 88 -9.53 -13.15 15.34
C PRO A 88 -8.81 -12.92 14.00
N ILE A 89 -7.50 -12.62 14.01
CA ILE A 89 -6.73 -12.44 12.77
C ILE A 89 -6.76 -13.73 11.91
N SER A 90 -6.79 -14.89 12.57
CA SER A 90 -6.95 -16.20 11.93
C SER A 90 -8.32 -16.43 11.27
N ASP A 91 -9.34 -15.64 11.63
CA ASP A 91 -10.68 -15.67 11.02
C ASP A 91 -10.84 -14.63 9.90
N ALA A 92 -10.24 -13.46 10.05
CA ALA A 92 -10.24 -12.40 9.03
C ALA A 92 -8.89 -11.69 8.99
N TYR A 93 -8.10 -12.01 7.97
CA TYR A 93 -6.78 -11.40 7.79
C TYR A 93 -6.89 -10.06 7.07
N LEU A 94 -6.51 -8.98 7.75
CA LEU A 94 -6.35 -7.67 7.14
C LEU A 94 -4.96 -7.58 6.50
N HIS A 95 -4.87 -7.97 5.24
CA HIS A 95 -3.63 -7.96 4.47
C HIS A 95 -3.06 -6.55 4.40
N HIS A 96 -3.86 -5.59 3.92
CA HIS A 96 -3.63 -4.16 4.11
C HIS A 96 -4.91 -3.33 4.02
N HIS A 97 -4.91 -2.16 4.65
CA HIS A 97 -5.70 -1.01 4.23
C HIS A 97 -4.76 0.09 3.72
N VAL A 98 -5.23 0.86 2.73
CA VAL A 98 -4.57 2.09 2.26
C VAL A 98 -5.63 3.17 2.15
N VAL A 99 -5.49 4.23 2.94
CA VAL A 99 -6.43 5.34 3.09
C VAL A 99 -5.88 6.59 2.40
N GLY A 100 -6.70 7.18 1.55
CA GLY A 100 -6.45 8.44 0.85
C GLY A 100 -7.72 9.28 0.73
N THR A 101 -7.61 10.45 0.12
CA THR A 101 -8.74 11.38 -0.03
C THR A 101 -9.16 11.54 -1.49
N ASN A 102 -10.43 11.26 -1.78
CA ASN A 102 -11.03 11.50 -3.09
C ASN A 102 -11.84 12.81 -3.12
N TYR A 103 -11.46 13.77 -2.27
CA TYR A 103 -12.07 15.09 -2.16
C TYR A 103 -11.29 16.08 -3.02
N HIS A 104 -12.00 16.74 -3.94
CA HIS A 104 -11.53 17.87 -4.74
C HIS A 104 -12.61 18.96 -4.66
N GLU A 105 -12.26 20.20 -4.28
CA GLU A 105 -13.16 21.35 -4.47
C GLU A 105 -13.23 21.70 -5.98
N ASP A 106 -14.39 21.43 -6.59
CA ASP A 106 -14.90 22.03 -7.83
C ASP A 106 -14.15 21.87 -9.19
N ASP A 107 -13.32 20.82 -9.41
CA ASP A 107 -12.76 20.52 -10.74
C ASP A 107 -13.55 19.47 -11.58
N GLY A 108 -14.44 18.71 -10.94
CA GLY A 108 -15.27 17.69 -11.60
C GLY A 108 -14.53 16.40 -11.98
N SER A 109 -13.26 16.22 -11.61
CA SER A 109 -12.53 14.99 -11.81
C SER A 109 -12.94 13.93 -10.77
N THR A 110 -13.35 12.75 -11.24
CA THR A 110 -13.76 11.63 -10.37
C THR A 110 -12.59 10.70 -10.02
N ASN A 111 -11.36 11.15 -10.24
CA ASN A 111 -10.18 10.31 -10.12
C ASN A 111 -9.76 10.17 -8.66
N TYR A 112 -9.74 8.92 -8.18
CA TYR A 112 -9.11 8.58 -6.90
C TYR A 112 -7.63 8.97 -6.94
N SER A 113 -7.21 9.71 -5.93
CA SER A 113 -5.81 10.00 -5.66
C SER A 113 -5.58 9.79 -4.16
N PRO A 114 -4.43 9.26 -3.72
CA PRO A 114 -4.04 9.37 -2.32
C PRO A 114 -3.64 10.81 -1.93
N MET A 115 -3.55 11.74 -2.89
CA MET A 115 -3.08 13.11 -2.70
C MET A 115 -4.07 14.15 -3.22
N LYS A 116 -4.05 15.31 -2.57
CA LYS A 116 -4.67 16.56 -3.05
C LYS A 116 -3.70 17.36 -3.92
N PRO A 117 -4.18 18.22 -4.83
CA PRO A 117 -3.35 19.13 -5.60
C PRO A 117 -2.54 20.11 -4.73
N LYS A 118 -1.40 20.55 -5.26
CA LYS A 118 -0.40 21.43 -4.63
C LYS A 118 -0.92 22.69 -3.90
N GLU A 119 -2.06 23.24 -4.29
CA GLU A 119 -2.61 24.49 -3.73
C GLU A 119 -3.49 24.28 -2.48
N LEU A 120 -3.86 23.03 -2.14
CA LEU A 120 -4.69 22.70 -0.98
C LEU A 120 -3.98 21.69 -0.07
N HIS A 121 -4.16 21.86 1.24
CA HIS A 121 -3.33 21.24 2.30
C HIS A 121 -3.16 19.73 2.11
N ARG A 122 -1.90 19.33 1.86
CA ARG A 122 -1.54 18.12 1.11
C ARG A 122 -1.84 16.82 1.86
N ALA A 123 -2.58 15.95 1.15
CA ALA A 123 -2.67 14.49 1.27
C ALA A 123 -3.06 13.87 2.64
N VAL A 124 -3.67 12.69 2.56
CA VAL A 124 -3.82 11.76 3.69
C VAL A 124 -3.29 10.43 3.19
N GLY A 125 -2.33 9.85 3.90
CA GLY A 125 -1.66 8.61 3.49
C GLY A 125 -1.43 7.71 4.69
N PHE A 126 -2.46 6.95 5.07
CA PHE A 126 -2.32 5.90 6.07
C PHE A 126 -2.37 4.54 5.38
N GLY A 127 -1.47 3.63 5.72
CA GLY A 127 -1.67 2.23 5.37
C GLY A 127 -0.94 1.29 6.32
N ALA A 128 -1.52 0.12 6.52
CA ALA A 128 -1.04 -0.94 7.41
C ALA A 128 -1.90 -2.20 7.19
N GLY A 129 -1.41 -3.36 7.61
CA GLY A 129 -2.19 -4.59 7.73
C GLY A 129 -2.65 -4.86 9.16
N THR A 130 -2.55 -6.12 9.55
CA THR A 130 -2.88 -6.65 10.89
C THR A 130 -2.13 -5.95 12.03
N GLU A 131 -0.96 -5.37 11.78
CA GLU A 131 -0.19 -4.59 12.75
C GLU A 131 -0.92 -3.35 13.25
N SER A 132 -1.87 -2.79 12.46
CA SER A 132 -2.63 -1.58 12.81
C SER A 132 -3.40 -1.72 14.14
N ARG A 133 -3.68 -2.97 14.56
CA ARG A 133 -4.37 -3.30 15.81
C ARG A 133 -3.60 -2.88 17.08
N LYS A 134 -2.27 -2.96 17.08
CA LYS A 134 -1.40 -2.50 18.20
C LYS A 134 -0.42 -1.39 17.81
N THR A 135 -0.25 -1.10 16.52
CA THR A 135 0.56 0.01 16.00
C THR A 135 -0.34 1.10 15.44
N MET A 136 -0.66 2.07 16.29
CA MET A 136 -1.32 3.30 15.86
C MET A 136 -0.29 4.20 15.17
N GLN A 137 -0.61 4.69 13.98
CA GLN A 137 0.17 5.75 13.34
C GLN A 137 -0.21 7.06 14.02
N ALA A 138 0.71 7.65 14.78
CA ALA A 138 0.45 8.82 15.61
C ALA A 138 1.61 9.82 15.51
N PHE A 139 1.27 11.10 15.46
CA PHE A 139 2.21 12.19 15.20
C PHE A 139 2.16 13.19 16.35
N GLU A 140 3.32 13.65 16.81
CA GLU A 140 3.38 14.66 17.86
C GLU A 140 3.10 16.06 17.32
N TYR A 141 2.55 16.93 18.18
CA TYR A 141 2.30 18.32 17.84
C TYR A 141 3.62 19.03 17.48
N PRO A 142 3.67 19.90 16.45
CA PRO A 142 2.55 20.47 15.67
C PRO A 142 2.13 19.67 14.42
N TYR A 143 2.63 18.44 14.22
CA TYR A 143 2.45 17.74 12.95
C TYR A 143 1.09 17.04 12.84
N ALA A 144 0.46 17.14 11.67
CA ALA A 144 -0.84 16.53 11.37
C ALA A 144 -1.08 16.38 9.86
N PHE A 145 -1.83 15.35 9.45
CA PHE A 145 -2.49 15.37 8.14
C PHE A 145 -3.71 16.29 8.20
N VAL A 146 -3.88 17.19 7.24
CA VAL A 146 -4.90 18.26 7.30
C VAL A 146 -6.01 18.02 6.27
N THR A 147 -7.27 18.02 6.71
CA THR A 147 -8.41 17.96 5.81
C THR A 147 -8.84 19.34 5.32
N GLU A 148 -9.54 19.37 4.20
CA GLU A 148 -10.10 20.57 3.60
C GLU A 148 -11.41 21.00 4.26
N LYS A 149 -11.79 22.25 3.99
CA LYS A 149 -13.10 22.76 4.37
C LYS A 149 -14.19 21.97 3.64
N GLY A 150 -15.14 21.42 4.39
CA GLY A 150 -16.22 20.61 3.81
C GLY A 150 -15.85 19.16 3.50
N GLU A 151 -14.57 18.78 3.54
CA GLU A 151 -14.13 17.39 3.43
C GLU A 151 -14.73 16.57 4.58
N ASN A 152 -15.53 15.56 4.25
CA ASN A 152 -16.30 14.77 5.22
C ASN A 152 -16.20 13.26 5.00
N LYS A 153 -15.28 12.84 4.12
CA LYS A 153 -15.06 11.45 3.74
C LYS A 153 -13.65 11.25 3.19
N TRP A 154 -13.10 10.06 3.44
CA TRP A 154 -11.96 9.50 2.71
C TRP A 154 -12.37 8.29 1.90
N ALA A 155 -11.45 7.79 1.07
CA ALA A 155 -11.54 6.50 0.41
C ALA A 155 -10.43 5.59 0.93
N ALA A 156 -10.74 4.33 1.20
CA ALA A 156 -9.76 3.34 1.61
C ALA A 156 -9.85 2.10 0.73
N ASN A 157 -8.74 1.69 0.12
CA ASN A 157 -8.60 0.30 -0.31
C ASN A 157 -8.57 -0.57 0.96
N VAL A 158 -9.41 -1.60 1.01
CA VAL A 158 -9.48 -2.53 2.13
C VAL A 158 -9.31 -3.95 1.60
N HIS A 159 -8.14 -4.52 1.86
CA HIS A 159 -7.79 -5.87 1.50
C HIS A 159 -7.91 -6.80 2.72
N ILE A 160 -9.02 -7.55 2.77
CA ILE A 160 -9.31 -8.53 3.83
C ILE A 160 -9.60 -9.89 3.18
N ILE A 161 -9.07 -10.94 3.77
CA ILE A 161 -9.28 -12.34 3.35
C ILE A 161 -10.04 -13.06 4.46
N ASN A 162 -11.15 -13.73 4.11
CA ASN A 162 -11.93 -14.50 5.09
C ASN A 162 -11.31 -15.89 5.31
N THR A 163 -10.43 -16.00 6.31
CA THR A 163 -9.71 -17.25 6.64
C THR A 163 -10.42 -18.13 7.66
N ARG A 164 -11.60 -17.70 8.15
CA ARG A 164 -12.43 -18.41 9.14
C ARG A 164 -12.60 -19.89 8.81
N GLY A 165 -12.30 -20.74 9.79
CA GLY A 165 -12.47 -22.20 9.66
C GLY A 165 -11.41 -22.93 8.82
N LEU A 166 -10.38 -22.24 8.30
CA LEU A 166 -9.26 -22.89 7.59
C LEU A 166 -8.21 -23.51 8.53
N GLY A 167 -8.18 -23.10 9.81
CA GLY A 167 -7.15 -23.53 10.77
C GLY A 167 -5.74 -23.17 10.27
N ASP A 168 -4.77 -24.06 10.44
CA ASP A 168 -3.38 -23.87 10.00
C ASP A 168 -3.24 -23.54 8.50
N ARG A 169 -4.23 -23.91 7.67
CA ARG A 169 -4.25 -23.57 6.23
C ARG A 169 -4.41 -22.07 5.99
N ALA A 170 -4.95 -21.31 6.95
CA ALA A 170 -5.09 -19.85 6.87
C ALA A 170 -3.78 -19.15 6.51
N HIS A 171 -2.64 -19.64 7.02
CA HIS A 171 -1.32 -19.09 6.72
C HIS A 171 -0.96 -19.11 5.23
N LYS A 172 -1.50 -20.03 4.43
CA LYS A 172 -1.31 -20.03 2.98
C LYS A 172 -2.08 -18.91 2.29
N CYS A 173 -3.27 -18.59 2.76
CA CYS A 173 -4.07 -17.50 2.19
C CYS A 173 -3.42 -16.12 2.35
N LEU A 174 -2.56 -15.95 3.37
CA LEU A 174 -1.84 -14.69 3.62
C LEU A 174 -0.76 -14.41 2.56
N GLU A 175 -0.40 -15.42 1.76
CA GLU A 175 0.58 -15.35 0.68
C GLU A 175 -0.12 -15.34 -0.70
N CYS A 176 -1.45 -15.15 -0.71
CA CYS A 176 -2.29 -14.95 -1.88
C CYS A 176 -1.98 -15.88 -3.09
N PRO A 177 -1.98 -17.21 -2.90
CA PRO A 177 -1.62 -18.16 -3.95
C PRO A 177 -2.62 -18.08 -5.12
N CYS A 178 -2.09 -18.19 -6.34
CA CYS A 178 -2.93 -18.23 -7.53
C CYS A 178 -3.69 -19.55 -7.63
N THR A 179 -4.99 -19.47 -7.92
CA THR A 179 -5.88 -20.57 -8.27
C THR A 179 -5.92 -20.76 -9.80
N GLU A 180 -6.62 -21.78 -10.27
CA GLU A 180 -6.81 -22.00 -11.71
C GLU A 180 -7.53 -20.84 -12.44
N GLU A 181 -8.34 -20.04 -11.74
CA GLU A 181 -9.07 -18.89 -12.29
C GLU A 181 -8.14 -17.70 -12.60
N ASN A 182 -7.05 -17.54 -11.85
CA ASN A 182 -6.13 -16.40 -11.94
C ASN A 182 -4.64 -16.82 -12.10
N ASP A 183 -4.41 -18.00 -12.68
CA ASP A 183 -3.07 -18.51 -12.99
C ASP A 183 -2.40 -17.71 -14.13
N PHE A 184 -1.67 -16.64 -13.80
CA PHE A 184 -1.02 -15.72 -14.75
C PHE A 184 -0.09 -16.35 -15.78
N ARG A 185 0.36 -17.59 -15.52
CA ARG A 185 1.16 -18.42 -16.43
C ARG A 185 0.35 -18.93 -17.62
N ARG A 186 -0.99 -18.90 -17.52
CA ARG A 186 -1.93 -19.16 -18.62
C ARG A 186 -2.12 -17.89 -19.46
N PRO A 187 -2.13 -17.97 -20.82
CA PRO A 187 -2.38 -16.82 -21.67
C PRO A 187 -3.77 -16.18 -21.48
N GLU A 188 -4.76 -16.99 -21.11
CA GLU A 188 -6.14 -16.54 -20.83
C GLU A 188 -6.34 -15.88 -19.45
N ALA A 189 -5.41 -16.03 -18.51
CA ALA A 189 -5.52 -15.38 -17.21
C ALA A 189 -5.36 -13.85 -17.36
N GLY A 190 -6.12 -13.08 -16.58
CA GLY A 190 -6.48 -11.71 -16.91
C GLY A 190 -5.34 -10.72 -17.21
N ASN A 191 -5.73 -9.63 -17.87
CA ASN A 191 -5.00 -8.37 -17.76
C ASN A 191 -5.08 -7.91 -16.30
N ALA A 192 -4.04 -8.20 -15.51
CA ALA A 192 -3.98 -7.76 -14.12
C ALA A 192 -4.22 -6.24 -14.06
N THR A 193 -5.07 -5.79 -13.13
CA THR A 193 -5.29 -4.34 -12.95
C THR A 193 -4.08 -3.65 -12.32
N THR A 194 -3.26 -4.43 -11.61
CA THR A 194 -1.92 -4.04 -11.16
C THR A 194 -1.00 -3.76 -12.35
N GLY A 195 -0.17 -2.73 -12.24
CA GLY A 195 0.77 -2.32 -13.29
C GLY A 195 1.80 -3.38 -13.71
N PRO A 196 2.62 -3.07 -14.73
CA PRO A 196 3.61 -4.00 -15.29
C PRO A 196 4.55 -4.52 -14.21
N PHE A 197 5.00 -5.76 -14.38
CA PHE A 197 6.04 -6.36 -13.55
C PHE A 197 7.31 -5.51 -13.61
N GLY A 198 7.87 -5.16 -12.45
CA GLY A 198 8.99 -4.22 -12.38
C GLY A 198 9.71 -4.25 -11.04
N CYS A 199 10.81 -4.99 -10.96
CA CYS A 199 11.61 -5.15 -9.74
C CYS A 199 12.97 -4.45 -9.83
N ASN A 200 13.60 -4.26 -8.68
CA ASN A 200 14.99 -3.81 -8.57
C ASN A 200 15.98 -4.88 -9.07
N LYS A 201 17.24 -4.46 -9.23
CA LYS A 201 18.31 -5.29 -9.76
C LYS A 201 18.66 -6.52 -8.93
N GLN A 202 18.39 -6.53 -7.62
CA GLN A 202 18.64 -7.70 -6.78
C GLN A 202 17.62 -8.80 -7.08
N LEU A 203 16.32 -8.48 -7.03
CA LEU A 203 15.25 -9.46 -7.30
C LEU A 203 15.31 -10.01 -8.74
N LEU A 204 15.70 -9.18 -9.70
CA LEU A 204 15.95 -9.62 -11.08
C LEU A 204 17.19 -10.51 -11.23
N ALA A 205 18.17 -10.42 -10.32
CA ALA A 205 19.36 -11.29 -10.31
C ALA A 205 19.16 -12.56 -9.47
N GLU A 206 18.13 -12.60 -8.63
CA GLU A 206 17.68 -13.77 -7.85
C GLU A 206 16.69 -14.65 -8.62
N ASP A 207 16.34 -14.30 -9.87
CA ASP A 207 15.25 -14.90 -10.65
C ASP A 207 13.95 -14.99 -9.82
N ASN A 208 13.55 -13.86 -9.21
CA ASN A 208 12.42 -13.83 -8.30
C ASN A 208 11.07 -13.94 -9.05
N GLY A 209 10.31 -15.01 -8.81
CA GLY A 209 9.06 -15.31 -9.53
C GLY A 209 7.99 -14.22 -9.47
N ALA A 210 7.99 -13.39 -8.43
CA ALA A 210 7.09 -12.24 -8.33
C ALA A 210 7.36 -11.14 -9.41
N CYS A 211 8.53 -11.17 -10.04
CA CYS A 211 9.01 -10.20 -11.04
C CYS A 211 8.74 -10.61 -12.49
N PHE A 212 8.23 -11.82 -12.74
CA PHE A 212 7.99 -12.35 -14.09
C PHE A 212 6.59 -12.96 -14.18
N ARG A 213 5.83 -12.61 -15.23
CA ARG A 213 4.42 -13.05 -15.36
C ARG A 213 4.33 -14.58 -15.43
N GLU A 214 5.25 -15.18 -16.15
CA GLU A 214 5.33 -16.62 -16.46
C GLU A 214 5.71 -17.48 -15.25
N GLU A 215 6.15 -16.84 -14.15
CA GLU A 215 6.60 -17.49 -12.90
C GLU A 215 5.77 -17.07 -11.68
N TYR A 216 4.88 -16.09 -11.84
CA TYR A 216 4.04 -15.56 -10.77
C TYR A 216 3.08 -16.61 -10.22
N THR A 217 3.21 -16.95 -8.93
CA THR A 217 2.41 -18.02 -8.28
C THR A 217 1.80 -17.62 -6.93
N GLY A 218 1.92 -16.36 -6.52
CA GLY A 218 1.20 -15.80 -5.38
C GLY A 218 1.44 -14.30 -5.20
N GLY A 219 0.57 -13.66 -4.43
CA GLY A 219 0.59 -12.22 -4.13
C GLY A 219 -0.63 -11.45 -4.66
N LEU A 220 -0.59 -10.12 -4.53
CA LEU A 220 -1.64 -9.13 -4.84
C LEU A 220 -2.38 -9.39 -6.15
N ARG A 221 -1.68 -9.78 -7.22
CA ARG A 221 -2.30 -10.01 -8.54
C ARG A 221 -3.26 -11.21 -8.52
N CYS A 222 -3.01 -12.17 -7.63
CA CYS A 222 -3.86 -13.32 -7.36
C CYS A 222 -4.87 -13.09 -6.21
N CYS A 223 -4.93 -11.86 -5.68
CA CYS A 223 -5.82 -11.41 -4.60
C CYS A 223 -6.60 -10.13 -5.00
N GLU A 224 -7.06 -10.04 -6.26
CA GLU A 224 -8.04 -9.03 -6.65
C GLU A 224 -9.42 -9.28 -5.98
N ASN A 225 -10.29 -8.26 -5.98
CA ASN A 225 -11.57 -8.31 -5.27
C ASN A 225 -12.52 -9.38 -5.84
N GLY A 226 -13.00 -10.28 -4.98
CA GLY A 226 -13.93 -11.36 -5.30
C GLY A 226 -13.24 -12.67 -5.70
N LEU A 227 -11.90 -12.70 -5.72
CA LEU A 227 -11.12 -13.92 -5.91
C LEU A 227 -10.98 -14.71 -4.60
N PHE A 228 -10.46 -15.93 -4.70
CA PHE A 228 -10.33 -16.88 -3.60
C PHE A 228 -8.88 -17.34 -3.42
N CYS A 229 -8.45 -17.55 -2.18
CA CYS A 229 -7.10 -18.02 -1.84
C CYS A 229 -6.91 -19.56 -1.88
N PHE A 230 -7.91 -20.30 -2.34
CA PHE A 230 -7.92 -21.75 -2.55
C PHE A 230 -8.93 -22.10 -3.64
N GLU A 231 -8.81 -23.29 -4.23
CA GLU A 231 -9.80 -23.78 -5.19
C GLU A 231 -11.18 -23.97 -4.52
N PRO A 232 -12.31 -23.78 -5.24
CA PRO A 232 -13.65 -23.86 -4.66
C PRO A 232 -13.96 -25.18 -3.93
N GLU A 233 -13.41 -26.31 -4.39
CA GLU A 233 -13.60 -27.63 -3.80
C GLU A 233 -12.86 -27.81 -2.45
N GLU A 234 -11.91 -26.92 -2.13
CA GLU A 234 -11.17 -26.94 -0.88
C GLU A 234 -11.80 -26.09 0.25
N LEU A 235 -12.95 -25.47 -0.03
CA LEU A 235 -13.63 -24.47 0.80
C LEU A 235 -15.04 -24.93 1.23
N GLU A 236 -15.49 -24.44 2.38
CA GLU A 236 -16.84 -24.66 2.95
C GLU A 236 -17.60 -23.31 3.08
N PRO A 237 -17.88 -22.60 1.97
CA PRO A 237 -18.39 -21.23 2.02
C PRO A 237 -19.76 -21.10 2.69
N GLU A 238 -20.65 -22.10 2.58
CA GLU A 238 -21.97 -22.14 3.23
C GLU A 238 -21.89 -22.12 4.77
N LYS A 239 -20.74 -22.52 5.33
CA LYS A 239 -20.54 -22.72 6.77
C LYS A 239 -19.72 -21.59 7.42
N TYR A 240 -18.78 -21.00 6.68
CA TYR A 240 -17.85 -19.98 7.20
C TYR A 240 -17.96 -18.62 6.50
N SER A 241 -19.03 -18.37 5.73
CA SER A 241 -19.37 -17.02 5.29
C SER A 241 -19.54 -16.06 6.48
N ALA A 242 -19.08 -14.83 6.30
CA ALA A 242 -19.04 -13.79 7.34
C ALA A 242 -19.44 -12.43 6.78
N VAL A 243 -19.72 -11.47 7.68
CA VAL A 243 -19.95 -10.06 7.31
C VAL A 243 -19.07 -9.17 8.17
N TYR A 244 -17.93 -8.79 7.59
CA TYR A 244 -16.92 -7.96 8.24
C TYR A 244 -17.14 -6.47 7.98
N TYR A 245 -16.44 -5.66 8.76
CA TYR A 245 -16.37 -4.21 8.63
C TYR A 245 -14.95 -3.79 9.03
N LEU A 246 -14.36 -2.83 8.32
CA LEU A 246 -13.17 -2.16 8.83
C LEU A 246 -13.64 -1.08 9.81
N ARG A 247 -13.37 -1.27 11.10
CA ARG A 247 -13.47 -0.21 12.12
C ARG A 247 -12.22 0.63 12.05
N TYR A 248 -12.35 1.95 12.07
CA TYR A 248 -11.22 2.86 12.18
C TYR A 248 -11.45 3.92 13.26
N GLU A 249 -10.35 4.45 13.77
CA GLU A 249 -10.29 5.53 14.74
C GLU A 249 -9.34 6.61 14.24
N ILE A 250 -9.79 7.87 14.26
CA ILE A 250 -8.92 9.03 14.08
C ILE A 250 -8.85 9.85 15.37
N GLN A 251 -7.65 10.32 15.70
CA GLN A 251 -7.41 11.38 16.67
C GLN A 251 -7.20 12.68 15.93
N TYR A 252 -7.97 13.72 16.26
CA TYR A 252 -7.95 14.97 15.50
C TYR A 252 -8.19 16.20 16.38
N SER A 253 -7.79 17.37 15.91
CA SER A 253 -8.07 18.67 16.53
C SER A 253 -8.56 19.68 15.48
N GLU A 254 -8.78 20.93 15.92
CA GLU A 254 -9.05 22.06 15.02
C GLU A 254 -7.74 22.52 14.37
N VAL A 255 -7.80 22.95 13.11
CA VAL A 255 -6.60 23.47 12.41
C VAL A 255 -6.25 24.84 12.96
N THR A 256 -4.97 25.04 13.30
CA THR A 256 -4.40 26.33 13.74
C THR A 256 -3.19 26.68 12.88
N ASP A 257 -2.78 27.95 12.88
CA ASP A 257 -1.61 28.44 12.14
C ASP A 257 -0.28 27.82 12.61
N GLU A 258 -0.28 27.18 13.78
CA GLU A 258 0.87 26.42 14.30
C GLU A 258 1.00 25.03 13.68
N ILE A 259 -0.07 24.45 13.12
CA ILE A 259 -0.06 23.09 12.56
C ILE A 259 0.85 23.02 11.34
N LYS A 260 1.77 22.04 11.37
CA LYS A 260 2.63 21.70 10.23
C LYS A 260 2.01 20.54 9.45
N PRO A 261 1.58 20.75 8.18
CA PRO A 261 0.96 19.69 7.38
C PRO A 261 1.95 18.56 7.07
N LEU A 262 1.52 17.32 7.32
CA LEU A 262 2.21 16.11 6.91
C LEU A 262 1.82 15.72 5.49
N LEU A 263 2.77 15.14 4.78
CA LEU A 263 2.57 14.37 3.56
C LEU A 263 3.25 13.00 3.71
N LEU A 264 2.84 12.02 2.91
CA LEU A 264 3.56 10.77 2.79
C LEU A 264 4.78 10.98 1.88
N ALA A 265 5.93 10.41 2.22
CA ALA A 265 7.09 10.38 1.33
C ALA A 265 6.79 9.51 0.10
N GLY A 266 7.22 9.94 -1.09
CA GLY A 266 6.97 9.25 -2.36
C GLY A 266 7.82 7.99 -2.63
N CYS A 267 8.63 7.55 -1.66
CA CYS A 267 9.17 6.19 -1.64
C CYS A 267 8.17 5.26 -0.88
N CYS A 268 8.46 4.09 -0.33
CA CYS A 268 9.73 3.45 0.01
C CYS A 268 9.52 1.93 -0.06
N ASP A 269 9.27 1.42 -1.27
CA ASP A 269 9.05 0.01 -1.56
C ASP A 269 10.40 -0.68 -1.77
N ALA A 270 10.78 -1.64 -0.93
CA ALA A 270 12.08 -2.31 -1.02
C ALA A 270 12.30 -3.02 -2.38
N THR A 271 11.25 -3.34 -3.12
CA THR A 271 11.32 -3.93 -4.47
C THR A 271 11.62 -2.92 -5.58
N GLY A 272 11.54 -1.61 -5.32
CA GLY A 272 11.95 -0.52 -6.22
C GLY A 272 13.42 -0.11 -6.07
N ASP A 273 13.90 0.80 -6.92
CA ASP A 273 15.25 1.42 -6.85
C ASP A 273 15.25 2.83 -7.50
N LEU A 274 16.42 3.43 -7.76
CA LEU A 274 16.50 4.74 -8.44
C LEU A 274 15.93 4.78 -9.88
N GLN A 275 15.57 3.62 -10.46
CA GLN A 275 15.11 3.46 -11.85
C GLN A 275 13.73 2.79 -11.95
N SER A 276 13.37 1.93 -10.98
CA SER A 276 12.06 1.27 -10.86
C SER A 276 11.26 1.78 -9.66
N VAL A 277 9.96 2.01 -9.83
CA VAL A 277 9.06 2.32 -8.70
C VAL A 277 8.83 1.14 -7.76
N GLY A 278 9.11 -0.08 -8.23
CA GLY A 278 8.88 -1.32 -7.49
C GLY A 278 7.66 -2.12 -7.98
N ASN A 279 7.52 -3.30 -7.41
CA ASN A 279 6.50 -4.31 -7.67
C ASN A 279 5.53 -4.47 -6.48
N ILE A 280 5.73 -3.71 -5.38
CA ILE A 280 5.05 -3.76 -4.08
C ILE A 280 5.35 -5.05 -3.29
N GLU A 281 5.33 -6.19 -3.98
CA GLU A 281 5.55 -7.52 -3.41
C GLU A 281 6.65 -8.29 -4.14
N TYR A 282 7.25 -9.24 -3.41
CA TYR A 282 8.25 -10.18 -3.90
C TYR A 282 8.13 -11.53 -3.20
N ASP A 283 8.76 -12.56 -3.76
CA ASP A 283 8.78 -13.89 -3.13
C ASP A 283 10.04 -14.07 -2.26
N ILE A 284 9.92 -14.80 -1.16
CA ILE A 284 11.06 -15.30 -0.37
C ILE A 284 11.33 -16.73 -0.81
N GLN A 285 12.47 -16.95 -1.47
CA GLN A 285 12.93 -18.31 -1.77
C GLN A 285 13.34 -19.02 -0.48
N LYS A 286 13.06 -20.32 -0.39
CA LYS A 286 13.54 -21.14 0.73
C LYS A 286 15.07 -21.21 0.71
N CYS A 287 15.70 -21.00 1.87
CA CYS A 287 17.13 -21.19 2.05
C CYS A 287 17.62 -22.59 1.63
N SER A 288 18.90 -22.65 1.26
CA SER A 288 19.59 -23.89 0.90
C SER A 288 19.69 -24.85 2.09
N ALA A 289 19.95 -26.13 1.79
CA ALA A 289 20.20 -27.13 2.82
C ALA A 289 21.45 -26.82 3.67
N GLN A 290 22.40 -26.03 3.16
CA GLN A 290 23.56 -25.58 3.91
C GLN A 290 23.18 -24.50 4.92
N GLU A 291 22.51 -23.43 4.49
CA GLU A 291 22.03 -22.35 5.38
C GLU A 291 21.07 -22.91 6.45
N GLN A 292 20.23 -23.89 6.08
CA GLN A 292 19.36 -24.59 7.03
C GLN A 292 20.12 -25.42 8.06
N ALA A 293 21.30 -25.96 7.73
CA ALA A 293 22.16 -26.68 8.67
C ALA A 293 22.99 -25.72 9.55
N GLU A 294 23.34 -24.55 9.03
CA GLU A 294 24.09 -23.50 9.73
C GLU A 294 23.20 -22.58 10.59
N GLY A 295 21.88 -22.60 10.39
CA GLY A 295 20.92 -21.75 11.10
C GLY A 295 20.87 -20.31 10.57
N THR A 296 21.23 -20.10 9.30
CA THR A 296 21.44 -18.80 8.66
C THR A 296 20.36 -18.44 7.63
N CYS A 297 19.19 -19.09 7.70
CA CYS A 297 18.05 -18.87 6.79
C CYS A 297 17.38 -17.49 6.95
N VAL A 298 18.03 -16.46 6.42
CA VAL A 298 17.50 -15.09 6.34
C VAL A 298 17.66 -14.57 4.92
N HIS A 299 16.55 -14.30 4.23
CA HIS A 299 16.60 -13.51 3.00
C HIS A 299 16.76 -12.03 3.35
N THR A 300 17.61 -11.32 2.62
CA THR A 300 17.86 -9.89 2.82
C THR A 300 17.79 -9.16 1.49
N LEU A 301 16.75 -8.34 1.29
CA LEU A 301 16.59 -7.45 0.14
C LEU A 301 17.17 -6.07 0.47
N SER A 302 18.06 -5.53 -0.37
CA SER A 302 18.61 -4.19 -0.17
C SER A 302 18.52 -3.32 -1.43
N THR A 303 18.06 -2.09 -1.28
CA THR A 303 17.92 -1.13 -2.39
C THR A 303 18.28 0.31 -1.96
N VAL A 304 18.40 1.20 -2.95
CA VAL A 304 18.63 2.64 -2.76
C VAL A 304 17.60 3.42 -3.56
N GLN A 305 16.96 4.39 -2.90
CA GLN A 305 15.92 5.26 -3.46
C GLN A 305 16.15 6.71 -3.02
N TYR A 306 15.51 7.67 -3.69
CA TYR A 306 15.37 9.02 -3.15
C TYR A 306 14.27 9.01 -2.08
N LEU A 307 14.42 9.81 -1.02
CA LEU A 307 13.41 9.90 0.05
C LEU A 307 12.00 10.26 -0.49
N ASN A 308 11.91 11.13 -1.50
CA ASN A 308 10.64 11.54 -2.11
C ASN A 308 10.74 11.51 -3.65
N MET A 309 10.48 10.34 -4.26
CA MET A 309 10.83 10.10 -5.67
C MET A 309 9.99 10.84 -6.72
N ASN A 310 8.67 11.01 -6.53
CA ASN A 310 7.73 11.60 -7.52
C ASN A 310 6.55 12.30 -6.84
N GLY A 311 6.82 13.24 -5.93
CA GLY A 311 5.79 13.81 -5.05
C GLY A 311 5.20 12.76 -4.10
N SER A 312 4.20 13.14 -3.30
CA SER A 312 3.67 12.36 -2.16
C SER A 312 2.84 11.10 -2.53
N SER A 313 3.11 10.49 -3.68
CA SER A 313 2.35 9.35 -4.18
C SER A 313 2.73 8.07 -3.42
N VAL A 314 1.72 7.37 -2.89
CA VAL A 314 1.91 6.12 -2.15
C VAL A 314 2.72 5.13 -2.99
N PHE A 315 3.95 4.83 -2.55
CA PHE A 315 4.92 3.93 -3.18
C PHE A 315 5.23 4.24 -4.67
N GLY A 316 5.09 5.49 -5.11
CA GLY A 316 5.29 5.86 -6.51
C GLY A 316 4.29 5.22 -7.51
N ALA A 317 3.31 4.45 -7.02
CA ALA A 317 2.38 3.67 -7.84
C ALA A 317 1.38 4.56 -8.61
N PHE A 318 1.06 5.73 -8.05
CA PHE A 318 0.18 6.73 -8.65
C PHE A 318 1.04 7.87 -9.19
N ARG A 319 1.55 7.71 -10.42
CA ARG A 319 2.42 8.71 -11.09
C ARG A 319 1.72 10.06 -11.26
N TRP A 320 1.86 10.91 -10.27
CA TRP A 320 1.66 12.35 -10.40
C TRP A 320 3.00 12.97 -10.78
N HIS A 321 3.04 13.64 -11.94
CA HIS A 321 4.22 14.34 -12.43
C HIS A 321 4.41 15.68 -11.69
N GLU A 322 4.51 15.65 -10.35
CA GLU A 322 4.97 16.82 -9.58
C GLU A 322 6.50 16.78 -9.49
N ASP A 323 7.14 17.77 -10.12
CA ASP A 323 8.57 18.04 -9.92
C ASP A 323 8.82 18.46 -8.47
N VAL A 324 9.30 17.50 -7.67
CA VAL A 324 9.83 17.77 -6.33
C VAL A 324 11.13 18.54 -6.48
N ASP A 325 11.17 19.77 -5.95
CA ASP A 325 12.40 20.57 -5.88
C ASP A 325 13.50 19.73 -5.19
N PRO A 326 14.64 19.47 -5.86
CA PRO A 326 15.71 18.64 -5.33
C PRO A 326 16.28 19.14 -4.00
N ASP A 327 16.21 20.46 -3.79
CA ASP A 327 16.72 21.16 -2.61
C ASP A 327 15.60 21.54 -1.63
N GLN A 328 14.37 21.02 -1.81
CA GLN A 328 13.32 21.16 -0.79
C GLN A 328 13.73 20.41 0.47
N GLU A 329 13.85 21.14 1.58
CA GLU A 329 14.06 20.53 2.89
C GLU A 329 12.75 19.95 3.44
N VAL A 330 12.85 18.79 4.10
CA VAL A 330 11.75 18.10 4.75
C VAL A 330 12.16 17.68 6.16
N ASP A 331 11.23 17.81 7.10
CA ASP A 331 11.30 17.22 8.44
C ASP A 331 10.71 15.81 8.38
N ILE A 332 11.49 14.76 8.61
CA ILE A 332 10.95 13.40 8.84
C ILE A 332 10.43 13.32 10.27
N VAL A 333 9.12 13.06 10.41
CA VAL A 333 8.41 13.12 11.70
C VAL A 333 8.17 11.72 12.27
N PHE A 334 7.72 10.79 11.41
CA PHE A 334 7.32 9.45 11.81
C PHE A 334 7.59 8.43 10.70
N MET A 335 8.01 7.23 11.09
CA MET A 335 8.25 6.10 10.19
C MET A 335 7.70 4.81 10.79
N VAL A 336 7.05 4.01 9.95
CA VAL A 336 6.66 2.63 10.27
C VAL A 336 6.82 1.73 9.04
N GLY A 337 7.34 0.53 9.25
CA GLY A 337 7.41 -0.50 8.22
C GLY A 337 6.11 -1.29 8.12
N HIS A 338 5.90 -1.90 6.97
CA HIS A 338 4.87 -2.90 6.74
C HIS A 338 5.54 -4.15 6.14
N GLN A 339 5.32 -5.30 6.77
CA GLN A 339 5.82 -6.61 6.36
C GLN A 339 4.76 -7.67 6.62
N HIS A 340 4.70 -8.67 5.74
CA HIS A 340 3.86 -9.85 5.88
C HIS A 340 4.49 -10.87 6.85
N ARG A 341 3.79 -11.99 7.03
CA ARG A 341 4.29 -13.14 7.80
C ARG A 341 5.66 -13.60 7.27
N GLY A 342 6.57 -13.92 8.19
CA GLY A 342 7.96 -14.26 7.89
C GLY A 342 8.91 -13.06 8.00
N GLY A 343 8.39 -11.83 8.01
CA GLY A 343 9.20 -10.62 8.19
C GLY A 343 9.97 -10.65 9.51
N LEU A 344 11.24 -10.26 9.47
CA LEU A 344 12.15 -10.13 10.62
C LEU A 344 12.48 -8.66 10.93
N GLY A 345 12.10 -7.73 10.05
CA GLY A 345 12.32 -6.31 10.18
C GLY A 345 12.66 -5.65 8.84
N ILE A 346 12.37 -4.36 8.75
CA ILE A 346 12.79 -3.46 7.68
C ILE A 346 13.50 -2.26 8.29
N SER A 347 14.65 -1.89 7.73
CA SER A 347 15.49 -0.80 8.20
C SER A 347 15.82 0.18 7.08
N MET A 348 15.86 1.47 7.42
CA MET A 348 16.28 2.55 6.54
C MET A 348 17.56 3.17 7.08
N TYR A 349 18.51 3.41 6.19
CA TYR A 349 19.80 4.02 6.47
C TYR A 349 20.02 5.24 5.58
N ASP A 350 20.77 6.19 6.11
CA ASP A 350 21.36 7.28 5.38
C ASP A 350 22.38 6.71 4.37
N ARG A 351 22.21 6.97 3.07
CA ARG A 351 23.00 6.26 2.04
C ARG A 351 24.50 6.52 2.14
N ASP A 352 24.89 7.75 2.48
CA ASP A 352 26.28 8.19 2.40
C ASP A 352 27.06 7.90 3.69
N THR A 353 26.38 7.99 4.85
CA THR A 353 27.01 7.73 6.15
C THR A 353 26.81 6.30 6.67
N ASP A 354 25.90 5.53 6.06
CA ASP A 354 25.41 4.21 6.49
C ASP A 354 24.82 4.18 7.92
N ASN A 355 24.57 5.35 8.52
CA ASN A 355 23.89 5.46 9.80
C ASN A 355 22.42 5.05 9.67
N ILE A 356 21.93 4.30 10.65
CA ILE A 356 20.52 3.92 10.69
C ILE A 356 19.64 5.13 10.98
N ILE A 357 18.61 5.32 10.14
CA ILE A 357 17.56 6.32 10.32
C ILE A 357 16.41 5.72 11.12
N CYS A 358 15.99 4.49 10.77
CA CYS A 358 14.92 3.78 11.44
C CYS A 358 15.05 2.26 11.30
N ALA A 359 14.70 1.51 12.35
CA ALA A 359 14.42 0.08 12.30
C ALA A 359 12.96 -0.16 12.70
N SER A 360 12.18 -0.75 11.81
CA SER A 360 10.81 -1.17 12.07
C SER A 360 10.72 -2.69 12.08
N VAL A 361 10.38 -3.26 13.23
CA VAL A 361 10.46 -4.70 13.51
C VAL A 361 9.07 -5.24 13.84
N PRO A 362 8.63 -6.34 13.21
CA PRO A 362 7.35 -6.97 13.53
C PRO A 362 7.35 -7.59 14.92
N LYS A 363 6.21 -7.44 15.60
CA LYS A 363 5.87 -8.20 16.80
C LYS A 363 4.83 -9.24 16.43
N TYR A 364 5.18 -10.50 16.66
CA TYR A 364 4.27 -11.62 16.50
C TYR A 364 3.46 -11.87 17.78
N GLY A 365 2.17 -12.19 17.63
CA GLY A 365 1.33 -12.62 18.74
C GLY A 365 1.82 -13.94 19.36
N GLN A 366 1.40 -14.22 20.60
CA GLN A 366 1.93 -15.33 21.41
C GLN A 366 0.82 -16.17 22.06
N SER A 367 -0.45 -15.91 21.77
CA SER A 367 -1.59 -16.54 22.44
C SER A 367 -2.81 -16.70 21.51
N GLU A 368 -3.89 -17.30 22.04
CA GLU A 368 -5.19 -17.40 21.35
C GLU A 368 -6.11 -16.21 21.66
N ILE A 369 -5.57 -15.13 22.24
CA ILE A 369 -6.34 -13.92 22.56
C ILE A 369 -6.52 -13.10 21.28
N VAL A 370 -7.74 -12.63 21.02
CA VAL A 370 -8.02 -11.76 19.86
C VAL A 370 -7.17 -10.50 19.91
N GLY A 371 -6.33 -10.34 18.90
CA GLY A 371 -5.31 -9.30 18.77
C GLY A 371 -3.92 -9.67 19.26
N ASP A 372 -3.69 -10.88 19.76
CA ASP A 372 -2.39 -11.44 20.14
C ASP A 372 -2.18 -12.84 19.55
N GLU A 373 -2.83 -13.13 18.42
CA GLU A 373 -2.86 -14.42 17.73
C GLU A 373 -1.45 -14.94 17.42
N LYS A 374 -1.15 -16.15 17.91
CA LYS A 374 0.16 -16.79 17.75
C LYS A 374 0.57 -16.87 16.27
N ASP A 375 1.84 -16.55 15.99
CA ASP A 375 2.45 -16.61 14.66
C ASP A 375 1.85 -15.66 13.59
N TYR A 376 1.01 -14.70 14.01
CA TYR A 376 0.56 -13.55 13.19
C TYR A 376 1.30 -12.26 13.59
N VAL A 377 1.53 -11.37 12.62
CA VAL A 377 2.03 -10.01 12.91
C VAL A 377 0.91 -9.19 13.55
N VAL A 378 1.10 -8.77 14.80
CA VAL A 378 0.10 -8.01 15.57
C VAL A 378 0.51 -6.57 15.85
N ALA A 379 1.78 -6.22 15.63
CA ALA A 379 2.32 -4.87 15.71
C ALA A 379 3.60 -4.75 14.86
N MET A 380 4.00 -3.52 14.54
CA MET A 380 5.33 -3.12 14.03
C MET A 380 5.91 -2.03 14.95
N SER A 381 7.22 -2.00 15.19
CA SER A 381 7.86 -0.88 15.89
C SER A 381 7.91 0.37 15.00
N THR A 382 7.82 1.55 15.61
CA THR A 382 7.79 2.85 14.92
C THR A 382 9.03 3.67 15.28
N CYS A 383 9.44 4.57 14.40
CA CYS A 383 10.41 5.62 14.71
C CYS A 383 9.72 6.98 14.69
N SER A 384 9.95 7.77 15.73
CA SER A 384 9.47 9.14 15.86
C SER A 384 10.65 10.01 16.28
N PHE A 385 10.71 11.24 15.78
CA PHE A 385 11.89 12.09 15.91
C PHE A 385 11.56 13.39 16.67
N ASP A 386 12.29 13.67 17.75
CA ASP A 386 12.21 14.90 18.52
C ASP A 386 13.64 15.44 18.83
N PRO A 387 14.09 16.52 18.17
CA PRO A 387 13.41 17.20 17.07
C PRO A 387 13.30 16.32 15.80
N PRO A 388 12.38 16.64 14.86
CA PRO A 388 12.26 15.94 13.59
C PRO A 388 13.55 15.87 12.78
N LEU A 389 13.73 14.79 12.03
CA LEU A 389 14.97 14.54 11.29
C LEU A 389 14.95 15.29 9.95
N ARG A 390 15.64 16.43 9.91
CA ARG A 390 15.86 17.24 8.70
C ARG A 390 16.62 16.46 7.62
N ARG A 391 16.09 16.46 6.39
CA ARG A 391 16.71 15.94 5.16
C ARG A 391 16.30 16.79 3.95
N LYS A 392 16.97 16.64 2.81
CA LYS A 392 16.43 17.07 1.51
C LYS A 392 15.48 16.00 0.98
N ALA A 393 14.45 16.43 0.23
CA ALA A 393 13.49 15.54 -0.39
C ALA A 393 14.13 14.52 -1.37
N ARG A 394 15.30 14.83 -1.93
CA ARG A 394 16.09 13.94 -2.79
C ARG A 394 17.39 13.43 -2.16
N ASP A 395 17.52 13.44 -0.84
CA ASP A 395 18.56 12.64 -0.19
C ASP A 395 18.34 11.16 -0.50
N MET A 396 19.44 10.42 -0.72
CA MET A 396 19.37 8.99 -0.97
C MET A 396 19.27 8.22 0.35
N VAL A 397 18.36 7.26 0.39
CA VAL A 397 18.16 6.35 1.50
C VAL A 397 18.41 4.92 1.03
N LYS A 398 19.11 4.12 1.85
CA LYS A 398 19.24 2.67 1.67
C LYS A 398 18.14 1.98 2.47
N ILE A 399 17.34 1.14 1.83
CA ILE A 399 16.32 0.32 2.48
C ILE A 399 16.85 -1.11 2.50
N THR A 400 16.75 -1.78 3.65
CA THR A 400 17.10 -3.19 3.82
C THR A 400 15.96 -3.90 4.54
N ALA A 401 15.40 -4.93 3.91
CA ALA A 401 14.32 -5.75 4.45
C ALA A 401 14.80 -7.19 4.67
N MET A 402 14.39 -7.78 5.80
CA MET A 402 14.80 -9.13 6.20
C MET A 402 13.57 -10.02 6.43
N TYR A 403 13.66 -11.27 5.97
CA TYR A 403 12.65 -12.32 6.14
C TYR A 403 13.30 -13.64 6.57
N ASP A 404 12.60 -14.42 7.40
CA ASP A 404 12.92 -15.82 7.64
C ASP A 404 12.70 -16.61 6.34
N SER A 405 13.74 -17.28 5.86
CA SER A 405 13.71 -18.10 4.65
C SER A 405 13.76 -19.61 4.93
N THR A 406 13.55 -20.02 6.19
CA THR A 406 13.47 -21.44 6.61
C THR A 406 12.38 -22.20 5.85
N VAL A 407 11.31 -21.49 5.49
CA VAL A 407 10.33 -21.86 4.46
C VAL A 407 10.31 -20.76 3.40
N GLY A 408 9.85 -21.09 2.19
CA GLY A 408 9.56 -20.06 1.19
C GLY A 408 8.24 -19.36 1.51
N HIS A 409 8.14 -18.10 1.13
CA HIS A 409 6.93 -17.27 1.23
C HIS A 409 6.63 -16.61 -0.12
N ARG A 410 5.36 -16.39 -0.45
CA ARG A 410 4.97 -15.64 -1.67
C ARG A 410 4.34 -14.30 -1.36
N GLY A 411 4.46 -13.37 -2.31
CA GLY A 411 3.75 -12.09 -2.27
C GLY A 411 4.01 -11.28 -1.00
N VAL A 412 5.23 -11.26 -0.49
CA VAL A 412 5.55 -10.54 0.75
C VAL A 412 5.83 -9.07 0.47
N MET A 413 5.28 -8.18 1.30
CA MET A 413 5.57 -6.74 1.22
C MET A 413 6.78 -6.35 2.07
N SER A 414 7.48 -5.29 1.65
CA SER A 414 8.52 -4.62 2.46
C SER A 414 8.51 -3.12 2.17
N LEU A 415 7.64 -2.41 2.87
CA LEU A 415 7.31 -1.02 2.60
C LEU A 415 7.59 -0.17 3.84
N PHE A 416 8.05 1.07 3.67
CA PHE A 416 7.98 2.09 4.73
C PHE A 416 6.90 3.12 4.44
N TYR A 417 6.02 3.36 5.42
CA TYR A 417 5.22 4.57 5.50
C TYR A 417 6.01 5.63 6.26
N ILE A 418 6.30 6.76 5.62
CA ILE A 418 7.07 7.87 6.19
C ILE A 418 6.23 9.14 6.11
N ALA A 419 5.90 9.70 7.27
CA ALA A 419 5.27 11.02 7.35
C ALA A 419 6.37 12.09 7.41
N ILE A 420 6.38 12.97 6.42
CA ILE A 420 7.30 14.11 6.31
C ILE A 420 6.52 15.42 6.27
N SER A 421 7.12 16.51 6.74
CA SER A 421 6.61 17.89 6.57
C SER A 421 7.58 18.64 5.68
N GLU A 422 7.08 19.39 4.71
CA GLU A 422 7.92 20.39 4.02
C GLU A 422 8.33 21.49 4.99
N VAL A 423 9.55 21.99 4.81
CA VAL A 423 10.08 23.14 5.53
C VAL A 423 9.81 24.38 4.69
N SER A 424 9.08 25.35 5.26
CA SER A 424 8.93 26.67 4.66
C SER A 424 10.30 27.34 4.56
N ARG A 425 10.72 27.69 3.34
CA ARG A 425 11.80 28.67 3.14
C ARG A 425 11.22 30.03 3.50
N ASP A 426 11.67 30.63 4.59
CA ASP A 426 11.25 31.98 4.97
C ASP A 426 11.67 32.97 3.87
N THR A 427 10.69 33.49 3.11
CA THR A 427 10.92 34.49 2.05
C THR A 427 11.12 35.88 2.66
N ASN A 428 12.18 36.03 3.46
CA ASN A 428 12.54 37.28 4.14
C ASN A 428 13.80 37.97 3.57
N GLU A 429 14.34 37.49 2.43
CA GLU A 429 15.55 38.07 1.79
C GLU A 429 15.34 38.68 0.39
N GLU A 430 14.14 38.62 -0.22
CA GLU A 430 13.89 39.22 -1.56
C GLU A 430 12.86 40.36 -1.62
N GLU A 431 12.28 40.82 -0.50
CA GLU A 431 11.38 42.00 -0.50
C GLU A 431 12.13 43.36 -0.44
N THR A 432 13.37 43.43 -0.94
CA THR A 432 14.13 44.69 -1.08
C THR A 432 14.78 44.89 -2.45
N ALA A 433 14.06 44.59 -3.54
CA ALA A 433 14.33 45.16 -4.86
C ALA A 433 13.06 45.29 -5.70
N TYR A 434 13.05 46.27 -6.63
CA TYR A 434 12.00 46.52 -7.64
C TYR A 434 10.69 47.19 -7.19
N THR A 435 10.85 48.38 -6.63
CA THR A 435 9.94 49.49 -6.96
C THR A 435 9.86 49.71 -8.48
N THR A 436 8.64 49.78 -9.01
CA THR A 436 8.24 50.47 -10.26
C THR A 436 9.00 50.18 -11.56
N ILE A 437 8.45 49.30 -12.43
CA ILE A 437 8.28 49.57 -13.88
C ILE A 437 6.89 49.06 -14.32
N ALA A 438 6.24 49.78 -15.24
CA ALA A 438 4.87 49.53 -15.69
C ALA A 438 4.74 48.42 -16.77
N ASN A 439 3.50 47.96 -16.97
CA ASN A 439 3.07 47.00 -18.01
C ASN A 439 3.70 47.25 -19.40
N PRO A 440 4.07 46.15 -20.08
CA PRO A 440 3.79 46.00 -21.51
C PRO A 440 2.97 44.74 -21.83
N GLU A 441 2.24 44.78 -22.95
CA GLU A 441 1.31 43.76 -23.44
C GLU A 441 1.98 42.41 -23.79
N PRO A 442 1.23 41.28 -23.78
CA PRO A 442 1.76 39.97 -24.16
C PRO A 442 2.05 39.89 -25.66
N LYS A 443 3.33 39.75 -26.03
CA LYS A 443 3.72 39.38 -27.40
C LYS A 443 3.50 37.89 -27.62
N GLN A 444 2.71 37.56 -28.65
CA GLN A 444 2.81 36.26 -29.31
C GLN A 444 4.23 36.06 -29.83
N ILE A 445 4.85 34.93 -29.52
CA ILE A 445 5.95 34.37 -30.30
C ILE A 445 5.58 32.94 -30.65
N SER A 446 5.29 32.75 -31.93
CA SER A 446 5.34 31.44 -32.57
C SER A 446 6.79 30.99 -32.66
N ASP A 447 7.10 29.75 -32.29
CA ASP A 447 7.92 28.93 -33.18
C ASP A 447 7.67 27.44 -32.98
N ALA A 448 7.44 26.76 -34.10
CA ALA A 448 7.20 25.33 -34.15
C ALA A 448 8.40 24.62 -34.78
N ARG A 449 9.07 23.76 -34.00
CA ARG A 449 9.71 22.51 -34.46
C ARG A 449 10.37 21.76 -33.31
N TYR A 450 9.72 20.69 -32.84
CA TYR A 450 10.26 19.32 -32.90
C TYR A 450 9.16 18.34 -32.50
N ILE A 451 8.55 17.69 -33.50
CA ILE A 451 7.63 16.56 -33.30
C ILE A 451 8.34 15.31 -33.82
N ALA A 452 8.57 14.32 -32.95
CA ALA A 452 8.76 12.93 -33.32
C ALA A 452 8.65 12.02 -32.09
N GLY A 453 7.52 11.31 -31.95
CA GLY A 453 7.40 10.18 -31.03
C GLY A 453 6.10 10.11 -30.22
N TRP A 454 5.39 8.99 -30.40
CA TRP A 454 4.43 8.42 -29.44
C TRP A 454 3.08 9.10 -29.24
N ASN A 455 2.23 8.94 -30.28
CA ASN A 455 0.79 8.80 -30.11
C ASN A 455 0.41 7.33 -30.41
N SER A 456 0.07 6.55 -29.38
CA SER A 456 -0.72 5.31 -29.49
C SER A 456 -1.22 4.89 -28.10
N TYR A 457 -2.37 4.20 -28.08
CA TYR A 457 -3.07 3.67 -26.88
C TYR A 457 -3.77 4.69 -25.97
N ASN A 458 -4.91 5.22 -26.43
CA ASN A 458 -6.20 5.05 -25.71
C ASN A 458 -7.39 5.62 -26.51
N SER A 459 -8.06 4.78 -27.32
CA SER A 459 -9.37 5.10 -27.91
C SER A 459 -10.05 3.91 -28.61
N HIS A 460 -10.52 2.90 -27.86
CA HIS A 460 -11.55 1.98 -28.36
C HIS A 460 -12.48 1.46 -27.26
N MET A 461 -13.47 2.28 -26.88
CA MET A 461 -14.87 1.87 -26.72
C MET A 461 -15.72 3.14 -26.48
N LEU A 462 -16.43 3.60 -27.49
CA LEU A 462 -17.70 4.32 -27.32
C LEU A 462 -18.53 4.19 -28.60
N HIS A 463 -19.85 4.05 -28.42
CA HIS A 463 -20.75 3.57 -29.47
C HIS A 463 -20.89 4.54 -30.65
N THR A 464 -20.97 3.96 -31.85
CA THR A 464 -21.42 4.62 -33.07
C THR A 464 -22.92 4.91 -33.01
N HIS A 465 -23.30 6.14 -32.69
CA HIS A 465 -24.60 6.69 -33.07
C HIS A 465 -24.42 7.84 -34.07
N VAL A 466 -24.69 7.54 -35.34
CA VAL A 466 -24.72 8.52 -36.43
C VAL A 466 -26.00 9.33 -36.32
N ALA A 467 -25.87 10.62 -36.00
CA ALA A 467 -26.99 11.57 -36.05
C ALA A 467 -27.19 12.07 -37.48
N TYR A 468 -28.33 11.73 -38.10
CA TYR A 468 -28.80 12.36 -39.34
C TYR A 468 -29.78 13.49 -39.02
N SER A 469 -29.51 14.69 -39.53
CA SER A 469 -30.32 15.89 -39.32
C SER A 469 -31.30 16.14 -40.47
N ILE A 470 -32.62 15.95 -40.25
CA ILE A 470 -33.73 16.43 -41.09
C ILE A 470 -34.89 16.86 -40.14
N PRO A 471 -35.66 17.95 -40.41
CA PRO A 471 -36.30 18.73 -39.34
C PRO A 471 -37.73 18.31 -38.95
N PHE A 472 -38.19 18.92 -37.85
CA PHE A 472 -39.55 18.81 -37.29
C PHE A 472 -40.67 19.09 -38.31
N ILE A 473 -41.66 18.18 -38.34
CA ILE A 473 -43.06 18.50 -38.66
C ILE A 473 -43.94 17.84 -37.60
N CYS A 474 -44.75 18.63 -36.90
CA CYS A 474 -45.74 18.12 -35.95
C CYS A 474 -46.92 17.48 -36.68
N LEU A 475 -47.44 16.36 -36.14
CA LEU A 475 -48.87 16.06 -36.15
C LEU A 475 -49.21 15.02 -35.06
N ALA A 476 -50.44 15.07 -34.57
CA ALA A 476 -50.92 14.37 -33.38
C ALA A 476 -51.65 13.05 -33.72
N LEU A 477 -52.27 12.45 -32.70
CA LEU A 477 -53.00 11.17 -32.69
C LEU A 477 -52.06 9.95 -32.68
N GLY A 478 -52.22 8.91 -31.85
CA GLY A 478 -53.31 8.57 -30.95
C GLY A 478 -53.76 7.13 -31.22
N GLY A 479 -53.74 6.25 -30.21
CA GLY A 479 -54.21 4.86 -30.36
C GLY A 479 -53.28 3.82 -29.70
N SER A 480 -53.89 2.78 -29.12
CA SER A 480 -53.22 1.72 -28.36
C SER A 480 -53.20 0.39 -29.13
N VAL A 481 -52.61 -0.65 -28.50
CA VAL A 481 -52.96 -2.09 -28.58
C VAL A 481 -51.94 -3.05 -29.26
N ALA A 482 -51.48 -4.00 -28.41
CA ALA A 482 -51.09 -5.42 -28.61
C ALA A 482 -49.94 -5.88 -29.52
N ILE A 483 -48.93 -6.46 -28.85
CA ILE A 483 -48.54 -7.89 -28.89
C ILE A 483 -48.75 -8.66 -30.22
N VAL A 484 -47.63 -9.11 -30.80
CA VAL A 484 -47.53 -10.46 -31.42
C VAL A 484 -46.19 -11.08 -31.01
N ALA A 485 -46.22 -12.30 -30.50
CA ALA A 485 -45.02 -13.13 -30.31
C ALA A 485 -44.86 -14.09 -31.49
N LEU A 486 -43.63 -14.34 -31.94
CA LEU A 486 -43.33 -15.39 -32.91
C LEU A 486 -42.02 -16.10 -32.55
N VAL A 487 -42.16 -17.40 -32.29
CA VAL A 487 -41.07 -18.38 -32.10
C VAL A 487 -40.73 -19.01 -33.46
N VAL A 488 -39.62 -19.77 -33.53
CA VAL A 488 -39.01 -20.51 -34.67
C VAL A 488 -37.79 -19.76 -35.24
N GLY A 489 -36.63 -20.38 -35.46
CA GLY A 489 -36.20 -21.77 -35.24
C GLY A 489 -34.78 -22.00 -35.77
N ARG A 490 -34.10 -23.05 -35.31
CA ARG A 490 -32.70 -23.39 -35.68
C ARG A 490 -32.49 -23.53 -37.20
N PHE A 491 -31.31 -23.14 -37.69
CA PHE A 491 -30.62 -23.89 -38.76
C PHE A 491 -29.09 -23.97 -38.52
N LYS A 492 -28.49 -25.03 -39.06
CA LYS A 492 -27.04 -25.34 -38.97
C LYS A 492 -26.23 -24.66 -40.10
N THR A 493 -24.92 -24.69 -39.91
CA THR A 493 -23.85 -24.28 -40.84
C THR A 493 -23.93 -24.87 -42.24
N PRO A 494 -23.17 -24.28 -43.19
CA PRO A 494 -22.24 -25.10 -43.97
C PRO A 494 -20.80 -24.58 -43.96
N VAL A 495 -19.89 -25.49 -44.34
CA VAL A 495 -18.44 -25.29 -44.50
C VAL A 495 -18.13 -24.83 -45.93
N ILE A 496 -17.14 -23.93 -46.10
CA ILE A 496 -16.36 -23.76 -47.34
C ILE A 496 -14.88 -23.57 -46.94
N GLY A 497 -13.95 -24.09 -47.75
CA GLY A 497 -12.51 -23.93 -47.54
C GLY A 497 -11.73 -23.77 -48.85
N SER A 498 -10.39 -23.83 -48.75
CA SER A 498 -9.37 -23.52 -49.78
C SER A 498 -9.19 -22.01 -50.07
N ALA A 499 -8.01 -21.51 -50.45
CA ALA A 499 -6.74 -22.17 -50.78
C ALA A 499 -5.50 -21.38 -50.27
N ALA A 500 -4.31 -21.96 -50.41
CA ALA A 500 -3.04 -21.48 -49.87
C ALA A 500 -2.29 -20.48 -50.78
N SER A 501 -1.26 -19.83 -50.23
CA SER A 501 -0.05 -19.43 -50.97
C SER A 501 1.20 -19.68 -50.13
N GLU A 502 2.19 -20.34 -50.73
CA GLU A 502 3.48 -20.70 -50.13
C GLU A 502 4.41 -19.49 -49.98
N TYR A 503 5.34 -19.51 -49.03
CA TYR A 503 6.75 -19.18 -49.27
C TYR A 503 7.63 -19.78 -48.16
N GLY A 504 8.58 -20.63 -48.56
CA GLY A 504 9.56 -21.30 -47.69
C GLY A 504 10.88 -20.54 -47.55
N PRO A 505 11.83 -21.07 -46.74
CA PRO A 505 12.83 -20.25 -46.05
C PRO A 505 14.18 -20.12 -46.76
N LEU A 506 15.00 -19.15 -46.30
CA LEU A 506 16.44 -19.10 -46.56
C LEU A 506 17.24 -19.49 -45.31
N VAL A 507 18.25 -20.32 -45.54
CA VAL A 507 19.24 -20.82 -44.57
C VAL A 507 20.59 -20.20 -44.90
N GLN A 508 21.31 -19.70 -43.89
CA GLN A 508 22.78 -19.55 -43.80
C GLN A 508 23.12 -18.74 -42.53
N ASP A 509 24.21 -18.98 -41.79
CA ASP A 509 25.08 -20.16 -41.70
C ASP A 509 25.77 -20.16 -40.32
N ARG A 510 26.38 -21.28 -39.90
CA ARG A 510 27.17 -21.33 -38.65
C ARG A 510 28.55 -20.70 -38.84
N MET A 511 29.06 -20.00 -37.83
CA MET A 511 30.51 -19.87 -37.67
C MET A 511 30.95 -20.05 -36.22
N HIS A 512 31.80 -21.05 -35.98
CA HIS A 512 32.51 -21.23 -34.71
C HIS A 512 33.60 -20.16 -34.56
N MET A 513 33.82 -19.68 -33.34
CA MET A 513 35.16 -19.33 -32.90
C MET A 513 35.37 -19.64 -31.42
N THR A 514 36.16 -20.67 -31.16
CA THR A 514 36.80 -20.97 -29.88
C THR A 514 38.08 -20.16 -29.75
N THR A 515 38.31 -19.50 -28.62
CA THR A 515 39.67 -19.18 -28.14
C THR A 515 39.74 -19.27 -26.63
N ASP A 516 40.43 -20.30 -26.14
CA ASP A 516 40.91 -20.47 -24.78
C ASP A 516 42.37 -19.97 -24.72
N ILE A 517 42.68 -18.97 -23.90
CA ILE A 517 44.05 -18.64 -23.50
C ILE A 517 44.07 -18.29 -22.00
N ARG A 518 44.87 -19.07 -21.28
CA ARG A 518 45.18 -18.93 -19.84
C ARG A 518 45.97 -17.65 -19.52
N ARG A 519 45.65 -17.00 -18.40
CA ARG A 519 46.56 -16.93 -17.25
C ARG A 519 45.86 -16.54 -15.96
#